data_AF-A0A7C0X682-F1
#
_entry.id   AF-A0A7C0X682-F1
#
_cell.length_a   1.000
_cell.length_b   1.000
_cell.length_c   1.000
_cell.angle_alpha   90.00
_cell.angle_beta   90.00
_cell.angle_gamma   90.00
#
_symmetry.space_group_name_H-M   'P 1'
#
loop_
_entity.id
_entity.type
_entity.pdbx_description
1 polymer ?
#
loop_
_entity_poly.entity_id
_entity_poly.type
_entity_poly.pdbx_seq_one_letter_code
_entity_poly.pdbx_strand_id
1 'polypeptide(L)'
;MRIIGLMLLLPSLLIANILLVDDDGSNGGSYADVKDYYTNALLSNDYSYDYYEVPYNSNGPSQAMLSRFSTVVWFTGQTFGSGFCTTLTVPDENNLSTYLSNGGHLMLISQSYLSDRYPGAGDFHSGQFPYDVLQLRSAISDYWINPPFAWGANGSIAQDMTFTTNNPYNTPGRIKPDLLTHSAITLINNTSQTQGPSSLQYTSTKYKLIFMTMPFEGLEDADNRAELMLRIMEYFGEPKNDVSISSFGELKALFH
;
A
#
# COMPACT_ATOMS: atom_id res chain seq x y z
N MET A 1 41.81 -15.81 38.20
CA MET A 1 40.85 -14.77 37.76
C MET A 1 40.42 -15.13 36.35
N ARG A 2 39.28 -15.81 36.18
CA ARG A 2 38.77 -16.18 34.85
C ARG A 2 37.90 -15.02 34.36
N ILE A 3 38.34 -14.40 33.27
CA ILE A 3 37.57 -13.37 32.58
C ILE A 3 36.38 -14.09 31.94
N ILE A 4 35.18 -13.86 32.48
CA ILE A 4 33.93 -14.27 31.85
C ILE A 4 33.72 -13.28 30.71
N GLY A 5 33.84 -13.76 29.46
CA GLY A 5 33.55 -12.96 28.29
C GLY A 5 32.07 -12.58 28.27
N LEU A 6 31.80 -11.29 28.43
CA LEU A 6 30.48 -10.72 28.17
C LEU A 6 30.25 -10.77 26.66
N MET A 7 29.55 -11.80 26.19
CA MET A 7 29.09 -11.89 24.81
C MET A 7 27.99 -10.85 24.63
N LEU A 8 28.34 -9.68 24.08
CA LEU A 8 27.37 -8.69 23.62
C LEU A 8 26.57 -9.34 22.47
N LEU A 9 25.35 -9.77 22.76
CA LEU A 9 24.34 -9.98 21.72
C LEU A 9 23.98 -8.60 21.18
N LEU A 10 24.55 -8.23 20.04
CA LEU A 10 24.02 -7.12 19.26
C LEU A 10 22.60 -7.53 18.82
N PRO A 11 21.57 -6.69 18.98
CA PRO A 11 20.30 -6.95 18.34
C PRO A 11 20.58 -7.12 16.85
N SER A 12 20.08 -8.21 16.27
CA SER A 12 19.99 -8.33 14.81
C SER A 12 19.36 -7.05 14.29
N LEU A 13 20.09 -6.29 13.47
CA LEU A 13 19.52 -5.13 12.79
C LEU A 13 18.44 -5.71 11.86
N LEU A 14 17.17 -5.62 12.27
CA LEU A 14 16.05 -5.97 11.40
C LEU A 14 16.14 -5.06 10.19
N ILE A 15 16.47 -5.65 9.04
CA ILE A 15 16.38 -4.95 7.76
C ILE A 15 14.90 -5.02 7.38
N ALA A 16 14.23 -3.87 7.35
CA ALA A 16 12.87 -3.80 6.86
C ALA A 16 12.84 -4.10 5.36
N ASN A 17 11.97 -5.03 4.97
CA ASN A 17 11.74 -5.39 3.57
C ASN A 17 10.67 -4.51 2.90
N ILE A 18 9.91 -3.77 3.70
CA ILE A 18 8.81 -2.91 3.28
C ILE A 18 9.27 -1.46 3.35
N LEU A 19 9.05 -0.71 2.27
CA LEU A 19 9.07 0.74 2.27
C LEU A 19 7.63 1.26 2.33
N LEU A 20 7.29 2.00 3.37
CA LEU A 20 6.04 2.75 3.47
C LEU A 20 6.26 4.18 2.98
N VAL A 21 5.70 4.50 1.82
CA VAL A 21 5.78 5.81 1.17
C VAL A 21 4.51 6.59 1.47
N ASP A 22 4.68 7.66 2.25
CA ASP A 22 3.64 8.63 2.56
C ASP A 22 3.73 9.81 1.59
N ASP A 23 2.77 9.87 0.67
CA ASP A 23 2.65 10.91 -0.36
C ASP A 23 1.29 11.62 -0.26
N ASP A 24 0.75 11.72 0.97
CA ASP A 24 -0.56 12.29 1.23
C ASP A 24 -0.59 13.83 1.22
N GLY A 25 0.57 14.46 1.03
CA GLY A 25 0.75 15.90 0.96
C GLY A 25 0.42 16.65 2.25
N SER A 26 0.20 15.96 3.36
CA SER A 26 -0.16 16.55 4.66
C SER A 26 0.95 17.42 5.24
N ASN A 27 2.22 17.15 4.88
CA ASN A 27 3.38 17.99 5.22
C ASN A 27 3.35 19.39 4.54
N GLY A 28 2.44 19.63 3.58
CA GLY A 28 2.12 20.96 3.04
C GLY A 28 1.00 21.69 3.79
N GLY A 29 0.40 21.07 4.82
CA GLY A 29 -0.57 21.68 5.73
C GLY A 29 -2.01 21.80 5.22
N SER A 30 -2.31 21.34 4.00
CA SER A 30 -3.66 21.44 3.40
C SER A 30 -4.44 20.12 3.40
N TYR A 31 -3.75 19.00 3.59
CA TYR A 31 -4.33 17.66 3.55
C TYR A 31 -4.27 17.01 4.93
N ALA A 32 -5.23 16.12 5.19
CA ALA A 32 -5.24 15.29 6.39
C ALA A 32 -4.09 14.28 6.33
N ASP A 33 -3.34 14.14 7.42
CA ASP A 33 -2.33 13.09 7.61
C ASP A 33 -3.05 11.75 7.85
N VAL A 34 -2.83 10.79 6.95
CA VAL A 34 -3.46 9.45 7.00
C VAL A 34 -2.46 8.33 7.28
N LYS A 35 -1.21 8.66 7.60
CA LYS A 35 -0.13 7.72 7.93
C LYS A 35 -0.55 6.64 8.93
N ASP A 36 -1.24 7.04 10.00
CA ASP A 36 -1.53 6.15 11.13
C ASP A 36 -2.44 4.97 10.73
N TYR A 37 -3.23 5.10 9.66
CA TYR A 37 -4.03 3.98 9.16
C TYR A 37 -3.14 2.84 8.62
N TYR A 38 -2.02 3.20 7.99
CA TYR A 38 -1.09 2.27 7.36
C TYR A 38 -0.08 1.71 8.36
N THR A 39 0.52 2.58 9.19
CA THR A 39 1.51 2.16 10.19
C THR A 39 0.88 1.23 11.22
N ASN A 40 -0.34 1.52 11.70
CA ASN A 40 -1.03 0.64 12.64
C ASN A 40 -1.35 -0.72 12.03
N ALA A 41 -1.74 -0.80 10.76
CA ALA A 41 -2.05 -2.07 10.09
C ALA A 41 -0.80 -2.94 9.82
N LEU A 42 0.37 -2.32 9.59
CA LEU A 42 1.63 -3.06 9.48
C LEU A 42 2.11 -3.53 10.85
N LEU A 43 2.10 -2.64 11.86
CA LEU A 43 2.55 -2.94 13.22
C LEU A 43 1.67 -3.97 13.92
N SER A 44 0.36 -3.95 13.70
CA SER A 44 -0.56 -4.96 14.25
C SER A 44 -0.29 -6.38 13.74
N ASN A 45 0.46 -6.51 12.65
CA ASN A 45 0.82 -7.77 12.01
C ASN A 45 2.31 -8.12 12.14
N ASP A 46 3.02 -7.41 13.02
CA ASP A 46 4.46 -7.61 13.28
C ASP A 46 5.35 -7.42 12.04
N TYR A 47 4.95 -6.54 11.11
CA TYR A 47 5.79 -6.16 9.97
C TYR A 47 6.64 -4.92 10.31
N SER A 48 7.96 -5.03 10.10
CA SER A 48 8.85 -3.87 10.07
C SER A 48 8.83 -3.19 8.71
N TYR A 49 8.90 -1.86 8.72
CA TYR A 49 8.96 -1.02 7.54
C TYR A 49 9.96 0.12 7.75
N ASP A 50 10.59 0.56 6.66
CA ASP A 50 11.20 1.88 6.58
C ASP A 50 10.13 2.88 6.12
N TYR A 51 10.15 4.08 6.67
CA TYR A 51 9.21 5.14 6.35
C TYR A 51 9.86 6.20 5.46
N TYR A 52 9.16 6.64 4.43
CA TYR A 52 9.55 7.74 3.56
C TYR A 52 8.38 8.70 3.37
N GLU A 53 8.51 9.92 3.90
CA GLU A 53 7.58 11.01 3.60
C GLU A 53 8.04 11.74 2.34
N VAL A 54 7.18 11.79 1.33
CA VAL A 54 7.43 12.56 0.11
C VAL A 54 7.33 14.05 0.46
N PRO A 55 8.39 14.84 0.21
CA PRO A 55 8.31 16.27 0.43
C PRO A 55 7.21 16.88 -0.43
N TYR A 56 6.42 17.79 0.15
CA TYR A 56 5.31 18.44 -0.55
C TYR A 56 5.67 18.88 -1.98
N ASN A 57 4.87 18.45 -2.96
CA ASN A 57 5.04 18.81 -4.38
C ASN A 57 6.43 18.44 -4.96
N SER A 58 6.95 17.28 -4.57
CA SER A 58 8.23 16.72 -5.06
C SER A 58 8.02 15.33 -5.66
N ASN A 59 9.06 14.78 -6.28
CA ASN A 59 9.05 13.37 -6.66
C ASN A 59 9.20 12.49 -5.41
N GLY A 60 8.64 11.28 -5.45
CA GLY A 60 8.84 10.27 -4.43
C GLY A 60 10.22 9.61 -4.47
N PRO A 61 10.38 8.44 -3.83
CA PRO A 61 11.68 7.75 -3.73
C PRO A 61 12.32 7.48 -5.10
N SER A 62 13.64 7.67 -5.15
CA SER A 62 14.43 7.29 -6.33
C SER A 62 14.37 5.78 -6.58
N GLN A 63 14.57 5.36 -7.83
CA GLN A 63 14.69 3.94 -8.18
C GLN A 63 15.72 3.18 -7.33
N ALA A 64 16.85 3.82 -7.00
CA ALA A 64 17.89 3.23 -6.17
C ALA A 64 17.42 2.98 -4.73
N MET A 65 16.52 3.81 -4.22
CA MET A 65 15.89 3.61 -2.92
C MET A 65 14.87 2.49 -2.96
N LEU A 66 13.95 2.50 -3.94
CA LEU A 66 12.94 1.45 -4.10
C LEU A 66 13.57 0.06 -4.20
N SER A 67 14.70 -0.06 -4.92
CA SER A 67 15.40 -1.34 -5.14
C SER A 67 16.02 -1.97 -3.88
N ARG A 68 15.98 -1.28 -2.73
CA ARG A 68 16.45 -1.82 -1.44
C ARG A 68 15.39 -2.66 -0.73
N PHE A 69 14.15 -2.61 -1.20
CA PHE A 69 12.97 -3.22 -0.58
C PHE A 69 12.36 -4.25 -1.53
N SER A 70 11.77 -5.31 -0.99
CA SER A 70 10.99 -6.26 -1.78
C SER A 70 9.55 -5.81 -1.95
N THR A 71 9.03 -5.01 -1.02
CA THR A 71 7.67 -4.45 -1.07
C THR A 71 7.69 -2.94 -0.86
N VAL A 72 6.88 -2.25 -1.65
CA VAL A 72 6.58 -0.82 -1.50
C VAL A 72 5.07 -0.69 -1.26
N VAL A 73 4.71 -0.03 -0.17
CA VAL A 73 3.34 0.44 0.09
C VAL A 73 3.35 1.94 -0.12
N TRP A 74 2.64 2.44 -1.12
CA TRP A 74 2.60 3.86 -1.47
C TRP A 74 1.17 4.36 -1.42
N PHE A 75 0.91 5.36 -0.59
CA PHE A 75 -0.39 6.00 -0.50
C PHE A 75 -0.30 7.50 -0.73
N THR A 76 -1.31 8.05 -1.39
CA THR A 76 -1.37 9.49 -1.70
C THR A 76 -2.49 10.22 -0.95
N GLY A 77 -3.19 9.53 -0.04
CA GLY A 77 -4.34 10.09 0.67
C GLY A 77 -5.37 10.71 -0.28
N GLN A 78 -5.74 11.96 0.00
CA GLN A 78 -6.68 12.75 -0.79
C GLN A 78 -6.03 13.79 -1.72
N THR A 79 -4.72 13.69 -1.99
CA THR A 79 -4.07 14.59 -2.96
C THR A 79 -4.70 14.42 -4.35
N PHE A 80 -4.86 15.51 -5.10
CA PHE A 80 -5.55 15.50 -6.40
C PHE A 80 -4.86 16.38 -7.47
N GLY A 81 -3.60 16.80 -7.22
CA GLY A 81 -2.69 17.42 -8.19
C GLY A 81 -3.03 18.80 -8.78
N SER A 82 -4.27 19.30 -8.69
CA SER A 82 -4.58 20.64 -9.21
C SER A 82 -4.18 21.75 -8.23
N GLY A 83 -3.07 22.45 -8.52
CA GLY A 83 -2.59 23.60 -7.74
C GLY A 83 -1.97 23.27 -6.38
N PHE A 84 -1.88 21.98 -6.05
CA PHE A 84 -1.39 21.40 -4.79
C PHE A 84 -0.69 20.05 -5.11
N CYS A 85 -0.09 19.39 -4.12
CA CYS A 85 0.65 18.13 -4.24
C CYS A 85 0.09 17.16 -5.31
N THR A 86 0.94 16.81 -6.28
CA THR A 86 0.65 15.77 -7.29
C THR A 86 0.61 14.40 -6.63
N THR A 87 -0.24 13.50 -7.14
CA THR A 87 -0.38 12.11 -6.64
C THR A 87 0.84 11.26 -6.94
N LEU A 88 1.19 11.09 -8.22
CA LEU A 88 2.42 10.45 -8.68
C LEU A 88 3.01 11.27 -9.81
N THR A 89 4.28 11.62 -9.75
CA THR A 89 4.94 12.34 -10.85
C THR A 89 5.35 11.40 -11.99
N VAL A 90 5.70 11.95 -13.16
CA VAL A 90 6.27 11.15 -14.26
C VAL A 90 7.53 10.39 -13.83
N PRO A 91 8.49 10.99 -13.08
CA PRO A 91 9.58 10.24 -12.45
C PRO A 91 9.12 9.06 -11.57
N ASP A 92 8.03 9.21 -10.81
CA ASP A 92 7.53 8.14 -9.94
C ASP A 92 6.99 6.96 -10.76
N GLU A 93 6.18 7.23 -11.79
CA GLU A 93 5.69 6.21 -12.74
C GLU A 93 6.87 5.45 -13.39
N ASN A 94 7.94 6.15 -13.79
CA ASN A 94 9.13 5.53 -14.38
C ASN A 94 9.92 4.68 -13.37
N ASN A 95 10.09 5.18 -12.14
CA ASN A 95 10.81 4.49 -11.08
C ASN A 95 10.06 3.23 -10.64
N LEU A 96 8.74 3.31 -10.45
CA LEU A 96 7.88 2.18 -10.12
C LEU A 96 7.85 1.14 -11.23
N SER A 97 7.78 1.56 -12.51
CA SER A 97 7.88 0.65 -13.64
C SER A 97 9.17 -0.16 -13.62
N THR A 98 10.30 0.53 -13.38
CA THR A 98 11.62 -0.11 -13.29
C THR A 98 11.70 -1.06 -12.09
N TYR A 99 11.24 -0.61 -10.92
CA TYR A 99 11.20 -1.40 -9.68
C TYR A 99 10.41 -2.71 -9.84
N LEU A 100 9.20 -2.64 -10.39
CA LEU A 100 8.38 -3.82 -10.66
C LEU A 100 8.99 -4.73 -11.73
N SER A 101 9.61 -4.17 -12.77
CA SER A 101 10.29 -4.95 -13.81
C SER A 101 11.51 -5.74 -13.28
N ASN A 102 12.06 -5.32 -12.15
CA ASN A 102 13.18 -5.93 -11.43
C ASN A 102 12.73 -6.88 -10.30
N GLY A 103 11.42 -7.08 -10.12
CA GLY A 103 10.87 -8.09 -9.22
C GLY A 103 10.32 -7.57 -7.89
N GLY A 104 10.30 -6.25 -7.68
CA GLY A 104 9.66 -5.65 -6.53
C GLY A 104 8.14 -5.86 -6.51
N HIS A 105 7.51 -5.66 -5.36
CA HIS A 105 6.05 -5.72 -5.18
C HIS A 105 5.51 -4.37 -4.76
N LEU A 106 4.29 -4.03 -5.21
CA LEU A 106 3.68 -2.72 -4.98
C LEU A 106 2.25 -2.86 -4.49
N MET A 107 1.94 -2.19 -3.38
CA MET A 107 0.59 -1.78 -3.02
C MET A 107 0.50 -0.27 -3.27
N LEU A 108 -0.29 0.16 -4.25
CA LEU A 108 -0.52 1.57 -4.56
C LEU A 108 -1.97 1.93 -4.21
N ILE A 109 -2.14 2.92 -3.34
CA ILE A 109 -3.43 3.44 -2.90
C ILE A 109 -3.51 4.91 -3.30
N SER A 110 -4.37 5.22 -4.26
CA SER A 110 -4.58 6.60 -4.69
C SER A 110 -5.94 6.77 -5.35
N GLN A 111 -6.86 7.44 -4.66
CA GLN A 111 -8.21 7.67 -5.17
C GLN A 111 -8.26 8.71 -6.29
N SER A 112 -7.27 9.59 -6.41
CA SER A 112 -7.27 10.68 -7.38
C SER A 112 -6.13 10.61 -8.39
N TYR A 113 -5.32 9.55 -8.37
CA TYR A 113 -4.24 9.38 -9.33
C TYR A 113 -4.72 9.43 -10.79
N LEU A 114 -5.81 8.73 -11.11
CA LEU A 114 -6.30 8.69 -12.49
C LEU A 114 -6.84 10.04 -12.95
N SER A 115 -7.56 10.77 -12.09
CA SER A 115 -8.09 12.10 -12.44
C SER A 115 -7.01 13.18 -12.52
N ASP A 116 -5.98 13.10 -11.68
CA ASP A 116 -4.81 13.99 -11.69
C ASP A 116 -3.92 13.74 -12.93
N ARG A 117 -3.48 12.49 -13.11
CA ARG A 117 -2.43 12.15 -14.07
C ARG A 117 -2.94 11.81 -15.45
N TYR A 118 -4.19 11.41 -15.55
CA TYR A 118 -4.86 11.02 -16.79
C TYR A 118 -6.23 11.74 -16.89
N PRO A 119 -6.24 13.09 -16.92
CA PRO A 119 -7.47 13.87 -16.85
C PRO A 119 -8.43 13.50 -17.99
N GLY A 120 -9.69 13.26 -17.62
CA GLY A 120 -10.69 12.72 -18.53
C GLY A 120 -10.63 11.20 -18.68
N ALA A 121 -10.13 10.50 -17.65
CA ALA A 121 -10.00 9.05 -17.61
C ALA A 121 -11.20 8.35 -18.26
N GLY A 122 -10.87 7.55 -19.25
CA GLY A 122 -11.74 6.75 -20.12
C GLY A 122 -10.94 5.52 -20.47
N ASP A 123 -10.69 5.25 -21.76
CA ASP A 123 -9.84 4.13 -22.16
C ASP A 123 -8.34 4.43 -21.99
N PHE A 124 -7.59 3.44 -21.47
CA PHE A 124 -6.14 3.45 -21.40
C PHE A 124 -5.53 2.61 -22.53
N HIS A 125 -4.31 2.95 -22.94
CA HIS A 125 -3.62 2.34 -24.07
C HIS A 125 -2.17 1.97 -23.72
N SER A 126 -1.61 1.02 -24.49
CA SER A 126 -0.21 0.62 -24.32
C SER A 126 0.74 1.82 -24.45
N GLY A 127 1.78 1.85 -23.62
CA GLY A 127 2.66 2.98 -23.41
C GLY A 127 2.27 3.85 -22.21
N GLN A 128 1.08 3.65 -21.62
CA GLN A 128 0.64 4.36 -20.42
C GLN A 128 0.80 3.50 -19.17
N PHE A 129 1.27 4.09 -18.06
CA PHE A 129 1.47 3.38 -16.81
C PHE A 129 0.20 2.66 -16.29
N PRO A 130 -1.02 3.27 -16.31
CA PRO A 130 -2.26 2.58 -16.02
C PRO A 130 -2.47 1.29 -16.81
N TYR A 131 -2.14 1.29 -18.10
CA TYR A 131 -2.36 0.14 -18.97
C TYR A 131 -1.29 -0.93 -18.79
N ASP A 132 -0.02 -0.54 -18.90
CA ASP A 132 1.12 -1.46 -18.97
C ASP A 132 1.49 -2.03 -17.59
N VAL A 133 1.36 -1.22 -16.53
CA VAL A 133 1.76 -1.60 -15.16
C VAL A 133 0.56 -1.95 -14.31
N LEU A 134 -0.43 -1.04 -14.21
CA LEU A 134 -1.60 -1.21 -13.33
C LEU A 134 -2.68 -2.15 -13.89
N GLN A 135 -2.51 -2.64 -15.12
CA GLN A 135 -3.44 -3.57 -15.78
C GLN A 135 -4.84 -3.00 -16.04
N LEU A 136 -4.98 -1.67 -16.06
CA LEU A 136 -6.23 -0.99 -16.36
C LEU A 136 -6.52 -1.02 -17.87
N ARG A 137 -7.81 -0.94 -18.19
CA ARG A 137 -8.34 -0.80 -19.55
C ARG A 137 -9.16 0.46 -19.66
N SER A 138 -9.95 0.76 -18.65
CA SER A 138 -10.60 2.05 -18.52
C SER A 138 -10.92 2.37 -17.07
N ALA A 139 -11.27 3.62 -16.78
CA ALA A 139 -11.81 4.03 -15.50
C ALA A 139 -12.87 5.12 -15.68
N ILE A 140 -13.79 5.21 -14.72
CA ILE A 140 -14.64 6.39 -14.53
C ILE A 140 -14.25 7.00 -13.19
N SER A 141 -13.69 8.20 -13.23
CA SER A 141 -13.17 8.86 -12.03
C SER A 141 -14.27 9.37 -11.10
N ASP A 142 -13.97 9.44 -9.80
CA ASP A 142 -14.88 9.95 -8.76
C ASP A 142 -16.28 9.29 -8.82
N TYR A 143 -16.34 8.02 -9.25
CA TYR A 143 -17.60 7.37 -9.60
C TYR A 143 -18.53 7.19 -8.41
N TRP A 144 -17.96 6.81 -7.27
CA TRP A 144 -18.66 6.87 -5.99
C TRP A 144 -18.16 8.05 -5.17
N ILE A 145 -19.05 8.62 -4.36
CA ILE A 145 -18.72 9.65 -3.38
C ILE A 145 -19.20 9.15 -2.03
N ASN A 146 -18.27 8.95 -1.10
CA ASN A 146 -18.49 8.35 0.22
C ASN A 146 -19.40 7.11 0.13
N PRO A 147 -19.07 6.08 -0.68
CA PRO A 147 -19.82 4.84 -0.67
C PRO A 147 -19.83 4.28 0.75
N PRO A 148 -20.95 3.81 1.32
CA PRO A 148 -21.01 3.38 2.72
C PRO A 148 -20.43 1.98 2.98
N PHE A 149 -20.26 1.18 1.92
CA PHE A 149 -19.80 -0.20 2.01
C PHE A 149 -18.86 -0.56 0.86
N ALA A 150 -17.89 -1.41 1.18
CA ALA A 150 -17.00 -2.09 0.25
C ALA A 150 -16.90 -3.58 0.62
N TRP A 151 -16.50 -4.43 -0.31
CA TRP A 151 -16.29 -5.85 -0.01
C TRP A 151 -15.29 -6.50 -0.97
N GLY A 152 -14.65 -7.55 -0.48
CA GLY A 152 -13.71 -8.31 -1.29
C GLY A 152 -14.39 -9.14 -2.36
N ALA A 153 -13.80 -9.18 -3.55
CA ALA A 153 -14.32 -9.98 -4.65
C ALA A 153 -14.04 -11.48 -4.44
N ASN A 154 -14.92 -12.32 -4.99
CA ASN A 154 -14.71 -13.76 -5.01
C ASN A 154 -13.44 -14.14 -5.79
N GLY A 155 -12.62 -15.04 -5.25
CA GLY A 155 -11.33 -15.44 -5.82
C GLY A 155 -10.18 -14.45 -5.61
N SER A 156 -10.41 -13.34 -4.89
CA SER A 156 -9.38 -12.39 -4.49
C SER A 156 -8.81 -12.74 -3.12
N ILE A 157 -7.69 -12.12 -2.72
CA ILE A 157 -7.16 -12.23 -1.36
C ILE A 157 -8.11 -11.58 -0.33
N ALA A 158 -8.93 -10.61 -0.75
CA ALA A 158 -9.92 -9.97 0.11
C ALA A 158 -11.22 -10.78 0.19
N GLN A 159 -11.32 -11.95 -0.44
CA GLN A 159 -12.55 -12.75 -0.43
C GLN A 159 -13.10 -12.92 1.00
N ASP A 160 -14.42 -12.85 1.11
CA ASP A 160 -15.21 -12.96 2.34
C ASP A 160 -15.03 -11.80 3.33
N MET A 161 -14.23 -10.77 2.99
CA MET A 161 -14.15 -9.54 3.77
C MET A 161 -15.26 -8.57 3.38
N THR A 162 -15.80 -7.87 4.38
CA THR A 162 -16.78 -6.78 4.22
C THR A 162 -16.32 -5.58 5.02
N PHE A 163 -16.53 -4.38 4.48
CA PHE A 163 -16.03 -3.15 5.05
C PHE A 163 -17.17 -2.14 5.14
N THR A 164 -17.36 -1.56 6.32
CA THR A 164 -17.96 -0.22 6.42
C THR A 164 -16.87 0.81 6.13
N THR A 165 -17.29 1.98 5.70
CA THR A 165 -16.37 3.03 5.27
C THR A 165 -16.71 4.34 5.95
N ASN A 166 -15.68 5.09 6.33
CA ASN A 166 -15.82 6.39 6.94
C ASN A 166 -14.80 7.35 6.35
N ASN A 167 -15.20 8.59 6.06
CA ASN A 167 -14.34 9.60 5.47
C ASN A 167 -13.26 10.05 6.47
N PRO A 168 -11.96 9.76 6.22
CA PRO A 168 -10.89 10.12 7.15
C PRO A 168 -10.37 11.54 6.93
N TYR A 169 -10.89 12.25 5.92
CA TYR A 169 -10.36 13.52 5.46
C TYR A 169 -11.04 14.74 6.10
N ASN A 170 -10.26 15.81 6.28
CA ASN A 170 -10.80 17.13 6.64
C ASN A 170 -11.77 17.65 5.58
N THR A 171 -12.84 18.34 5.98
CA THR A 171 -13.78 18.99 5.04
C THR A 171 -13.04 19.99 4.15
N PRO A 172 -13.23 20.00 2.82
CA PRO A 172 -14.29 19.32 2.06
C PRO A 172 -13.91 17.94 1.47
N GLY A 173 -12.81 17.33 1.92
CA GLY A 173 -12.31 16.03 1.48
C GLY A 173 -13.36 14.93 1.58
N ARG A 174 -13.31 13.99 0.64
CA ARG A 174 -14.24 12.86 0.52
C ARG A 174 -13.51 11.63 0.03
N ILE A 175 -14.06 10.46 0.35
CA ILE A 175 -13.70 9.21 -0.30
C ILE A 175 -14.35 9.20 -1.68
N LYS A 176 -13.55 9.06 -2.74
CA LYS A 176 -13.99 9.12 -4.12
C LYS A 176 -13.35 8.04 -5.00
N PRO A 177 -13.65 6.76 -4.76
CA PRO A 177 -13.09 5.69 -5.55
C PRO A 177 -13.62 5.72 -6.99
N ASP A 178 -12.76 5.27 -7.89
CA ASP A 178 -13.05 5.16 -9.32
C ASP A 178 -13.69 3.82 -9.63
N LEU A 179 -14.55 3.77 -10.66
CA LEU A 179 -15.02 2.51 -11.24
C LEU A 179 -14.00 2.04 -12.28
N LEU A 180 -13.44 0.85 -12.10
CA LEU A 180 -12.33 0.34 -12.92
C LEU A 180 -12.79 -0.72 -13.94
N THR A 181 -12.14 -0.75 -15.10
CA THR A 181 -12.11 -1.94 -15.97
C THR A 181 -10.66 -2.37 -16.11
N HIS A 182 -10.37 -3.66 -15.93
CA HIS A 182 -8.99 -4.17 -15.87
C HIS A 182 -8.86 -5.59 -16.44
N SER A 183 -7.63 -6.03 -16.71
CA SER A 183 -7.31 -7.42 -17.09
C SER A 183 -6.82 -8.30 -15.93
N ALA A 184 -6.88 -7.78 -14.70
CA ALA A 184 -6.43 -8.43 -13.48
C ALA A 184 -7.57 -9.12 -12.71
N ILE A 185 -7.34 -9.48 -11.44
CA ILE A 185 -8.39 -9.96 -10.53
C ILE A 185 -8.91 -8.76 -9.73
N THR A 186 -10.23 -8.58 -9.66
CA THR A 186 -10.82 -7.55 -8.80
C THR A 186 -10.49 -7.85 -7.35
N LEU A 187 -10.04 -6.86 -6.59
CA LEU A 187 -9.78 -7.01 -5.16
C LEU A 187 -10.98 -6.58 -4.33
N ILE A 188 -11.40 -5.32 -4.49
CA ILE A 188 -12.51 -4.71 -3.76
C ILE A 188 -13.55 -4.21 -4.75
N ASN A 189 -14.81 -4.51 -4.45
CA ASN A 189 -15.97 -3.87 -5.04
C ASN A 189 -16.52 -2.81 -4.10
N ASN A 190 -17.10 -1.76 -4.67
CA ASN A 190 -17.82 -0.72 -3.95
C ASN A 190 -19.30 -0.69 -4.35
N THR A 191 -20.12 -0.12 -3.47
CA THR A 191 -21.52 0.19 -3.77
C THR A 191 -21.94 1.52 -3.15
N SER A 192 -22.75 2.28 -3.89
CA SER A 192 -23.61 3.34 -3.35
C SER A 192 -24.75 3.67 -4.32
N GLN A 193 -24.47 3.52 -5.63
CA GLN A 193 -25.44 3.62 -6.73
C GLN A 193 -25.47 2.31 -7.53
N THR A 194 -24.32 1.91 -8.06
CA THR A 194 -24.08 0.63 -8.73
C THR A 194 -22.92 -0.10 -8.06
N GLN A 195 -22.90 -1.41 -8.23
CA GLN A 195 -21.77 -2.25 -7.80
C GLN A 195 -20.69 -2.25 -8.88
N GLY A 196 -19.42 -2.17 -8.46
CA GLY A 196 -18.31 -2.40 -9.37
C GLY A 196 -16.95 -2.38 -8.70
N PRO A 197 -15.89 -2.76 -9.44
CA PRO A 197 -14.53 -2.81 -8.94
C PRO A 197 -13.96 -1.40 -8.74
N SER A 198 -13.28 -1.20 -7.62
CA SER A 198 -12.49 0.00 -7.31
C SER A 198 -11.02 -0.31 -7.02
N SER A 199 -10.70 -1.60 -6.95
CA SER A 199 -9.36 -2.09 -6.65
C SER A 199 -9.10 -3.41 -7.38
N LEU A 200 -7.82 -3.71 -7.62
CA LEU A 200 -7.38 -4.93 -8.29
C LEU A 200 -6.13 -5.52 -7.63
N GLN A 201 -5.93 -6.81 -7.87
CA GLN A 201 -4.71 -7.54 -7.60
C GLN A 201 -4.18 -8.21 -8.87
N TYR A 202 -2.87 -8.25 -9.06
CA TYR A 202 -2.24 -8.83 -10.23
C TYR A 202 -0.94 -9.55 -9.90
N THR A 203 -0.79 -10.78 -10.39
CA THR A 203 0.45 -11.56 -10.35
C THR A 203 1.02 -11.68 -11.76
N SER A 204 2.26 -11.24 -11.96
CA SER A 204 3.06 -11.59 -13.13
C SER A 204 4.13 -12.62 -12.77
N THR A 205 5.00 -12.96 -13.72
CA THR A 205 6.19 -13.79 -13.47
C THR A 205 7.29 -13.04 -12.70
N LYS A 206 7.18 -11.70 -12.58
CA LYS A 206 8.20 -10.85 -11.97
C LYS A 206 7.73 -10.18 -10.68
N TYR A 207 6.53 -9.61 -10.71
CA TYR A 207 5.99 -8.81 -9.61
C TYR A 207 4.56 -9.18 -9.27
N LYS A 208 4.16 -8.80 -8.06
CA LYS A 208 2.79 -8.75 -7.58
C LYS A 208 2.38 -7.31 -7.34
N LEU A 209 1.12 -7.00 -7.58
CA LEU A 209 0.56 -5.66 -7.49
C LEU A 209 -0.80 -5.70 -6.80
N ILE A 210 -1.01 -4.71 -5.92
CA ILE A 210 -2.31 -4.25 -5.45
C ILE A 210 -2.46 -2.80 -5.89
N PHE A 211 -3.55 -2.48 -6.59
CA PHE A 211 -3.91 -1.09 -6.90
C PHE A 211 -5.31 -0.80 -6.37
N MET A 212 -5.43 0.26 -5.58
CA MET A 212 -6.66 0.64 -4.89
C MET A 212 -6.98 2.11 -5.15
N THR A 213 -8.16 2.37 -5.72
CA THR A 213 -8.76 3.72 -5.68
C THR A 213 -9.72 3.85 -4.51
N MET A 214 -10.16 2.73 -3.92
CA MET A 214 -10.77 2.74 -2.60
C MET A 214 -9.71 3.07 -1.55
N PRO A 215 -9.81 4.21 -0.85
CA PRO A 215 -8.85 4.57 0.18
C PRO A 215 -8.80 3.52 1.28
N PHE A 216 -7.60 3.04 1.59
CA PHE A 216 -7.39 2.06 2.66
C PHE A 216 -7.69 2.68 4.03
N GLU A 217 -7.33 3.95 4.21
CA GLU A 217 -7.69 4.77 5.37
C GLU A 217 -9.21 5.00 5.50
N GLY A 218 -9.95 4.82 4.41
CA GLY A 218 -11.40 4.98 4.37
C GLY A 218 -12.17 3.72 4.78
N LEU A 219 -11.50 2.57 4.89
CA LEU A 219 -12.08 1.37 5.49
C LEU A 219 -12.15 1.61 6.99
N GLU A 220 -13.35 1.66 7.59
CA GLU A 220 -13.56 2.25 8.92
C GLU A 220 -12.96 1.42 10.06
N ASP A 221 -13.12 0.11 9.99
CA ASP A 221 -12.72 -0.84 11.04
C ASP A 221 -11.22 -1.15 10.98
N ALA A 222 -10.53 -0.99 12.13
CA ALA A 222 -9.08 -1.18 12.22
C ALA A 222 -8.65 -2.65 12.10
N ASP A 223 -9.44 -3.59 12.60
CA ASP A 223 -9.16 -5.02 12.52
C ASP A 223 -9.31 -5.49 11.07
N ASN A 224 -10.31 -4.98 10.35
CA ASN A 224 -10.46 -5.23 8.91
C ASN A 224 -9.30 -4.65 8.09
N ARG A 225 -8.80 -3.45 8.44
CA ARG A 225 -7.59 -2.90 7.80
C ARG A 225 -6.36 -3.76 8.08
N ALA A 226 -6.17 -4.17 9.34
CA ALA A 226 -5.09 -5.06 9.73
C ALA A 226 -5.16 -6.40 8.98
N GLU A 227 -6.34 -7.03 8.91
CA GLU A 227 -6.54 -8.28 8.18
C GLU A 227 -6.27 -8.12 6.67
N LEU A 228 -6.73 -7.03 6.05
CA LEU A 228 -6.47 -6.79 4.63
C LEU A 228 -4.96 -6.59 4.38
N MET A 229 -4.30 -5.80 5.22
CA MET A 229 -2.85 -5.58 5.14
C MET A 229 -2.08 -6.89 5.31
N LEU A 230 -2.48 -7.74 6.27
CA LEU A 230 -1.91 -9.06 6.49
C LEU A 230 -1.96 -9.90 5.21
N ARG A 231 -3.15 -10.03 4.62
CA ARG A 231 -3.36 -10.82 3.40
C ARG A 231 -2.58 -10.26 2.21
N ILE A 232 -2.41 -8.94 2.11
CA ILE A 232 -1.60 -8.32 1.06
C ILE A 232 -0.12 -8.64 1.26
N MET A 233 0.41 -8.53 2.47
CA MET A 233 1.81 -8.85 2.76
C MET A 233 2.11 -10.34 2.56
N GLU A 234 1.21 -11.23 2.99
CA GLU A 234 1.31 -12.67 2.72
C GLU A 234 1.22 -12.97 1.21
N TYR A 235 0.33 -12.28 0.50
CA TYR A 235 0.25 -12.36 -0.95
C TYR A 235 1.55 -11.95 -1.61
N PHE A 236 2.22 -10.89 -1.14
CA PHE A 236 3.55 -10.49 -1.61
C PHE A 236 4.64 -11.48 -1.22
N GLY A 237 4.45 -12.23 -0.12
CA GLY A 237 5.43 -13.16 0.41
C GLY A 237 6.40 -12.50 1.39
N GLU A 238 5.98 -11.41 2.01
CA GLU A 238 6.76 -10.70 3.01
C GLU A 238 6.87 -11.54 4.29
N PRO A 239 8.09 -11.76 4.82
CA PRO A 239 8.25 -12.41 6.10
C PRO A 239 7.80 -11.48 7.23
N LYS A 240 7.09 -12.03 8.21
CA LYS A 240 6.89 -11.33 9.48
C LYS A 240 8.24 -11.23 10.20
N ASN A 241 8.36 -10.27 11.11
CA ASN A 241 9.50 -10.21 12.00
C ASN A 241 9.56 -11.49 12.82
N ASP A 242 10.44 -12.42 12.43
CA ASP A 242 10.69 -13.62 13.24
C ASP A 242 11.27 -13.16 14.58
N VAL A 243 10.45 -13.16 15.63
CA VAL A 243 10.96 -13.30 17.00
C VAL A 243 11.44 -14.74 17.11
N SER A 244 12.58 -15.05 16.49
CA SER A 244 13.29 -16.29 16.78
C SER A 244 13.81 -16.19 18.21
N ILE A 245 12.97 -16.55 19.19
CA ILE A 245 13.47 -16.96 20.49
C ILE A 245 14.19 -18.28 20.20
N SER A 246 15.50 -18.22 19.98
CA SER A 246 16.33 -19.40 20.06
C SER A 246 16.13 -19.96 21.47
N SER A 247 15.32 -21.01 21.59
CA SER A 247 15.18 -21.78 22.82
C SER A 247 16.54 -22.45 23.09
N PHE A 248 17.41 -21.76 23.81
CA PHE A 248 18.61 -22.40 24.32
C PHE A 248 18.19 -23.33 25.45
N GLY A 249 18.24 -24.63 25.14
CA GLY A 249 17.90 -25.72 26.02
C GLY A 249 18.62 -25.64 27.36
N GLU A 250 17.92 -26.16 28.37
CA GLU A 250 18.41 -26.33 29.74
C GLU A 250 19.81 -26.96 29.78
N LEU A 251 20.81 -26.19 30.23
CA LEU A 251 22.04 -26.80 30.72
C LEU A 251 21.81 -27.21 32.18
N LYS A 252 21.41 -28.46 32.41
CA LYS A 252 21.48 -29.11 33.73
C LYS A 252 22.94 -29.18 34.17
N ALA A 253 23.37 -28.27 35.04
CA ALA A 253 24.62 -28.43 35.78
C ALA A 253 24.38 -29.35 36.99
N LEU A 254 24.69 -30.63 36.82
CA LEU A 254 24.99 -31.54 37.92
C LEU A 254 26.35 -31.13 38.51
N PHE A 255 26.38 -30.69 39.76
CA PHE A 255 27.61 -30.62 40.55
C PHE A 255 27.60 -31.76 41.58
N HIS A 256 28.58 -32.66 41.46
CA HIS A 256 29.23 -33.30 42.60
C HIS A 256 30.49 -32.49 42.92
#